data_AF-A0A9N9BZC9-F1
#
_entry.id   AF-A0A9N9BZC9-F1
#
_cell.length_a   1.000
_cell.length_b   1.000
_cell.length_c   1.000
_cell.angle_alpha   90.00
_cell.angle_beta   90.00
_cell.angle_gamma   90.00
#
_symmetry.space_group_name_H-M   'P 1'
#
loop_
_entity.id
_entity.type
_entity.pdbx_description
1 polymer ?
#
loop_
_entity_poly.entity_id
_entity_poly.type
_entity_poly.pdbx_seq_one_letter_code
_entity_poly.pdbx_strand_id
1 'polypeptide(L)'
;RLNIFQKYREYMELKGLLKRRQINSSNSEISAEILDEEEQEQLVISLRRENDRANSFFKGALTLLSGLLATVTPLLPHATPSTTSLIPSTNASGSSFPLISTLLCIFTLLFSIYILQSRQSTNILIIFGIVISSFPFLLAMNAEHFMQKLWWGIPLGNLLINSLALYWIWSSEKNISSLEKLKYRLKGA
;
A
#
# COMPACT_ATOMS: atom_id res chain seq x y z
N ARG A 1 -27.47 -6.91 -1.75
CA ARG A 1 -26.04 -6.49 -1.66
C ARG A 1 -26.04 -5.01 -1.31
N LEU A 2 -25.93 -4.65 -0.02
CA LEU A 2 -25.82 -3.24 0.35
C LEU A 2 -24.54 -2.65 -0.25
N ASN A 3 -24.68 -1.45 -0.82
CA ASN A 3 -23.62 -0.73 -1.51
C ASN A 3 -22.55 -0.33 -0.48
N ILE A 4 -21.28 -0.65 -0.71
CA ILE A 4 -20.17 -0.38 0.23
C ILE A 4 -20.16 1.08 0.70
N PHE A 5 -20.57 2.00 -0.18
CA PHE A 5 -20.72 3.42 0.13
C PHE A 5 -21.80 3.73 1.18
N GLN A 6 -22.90 2.99 1.18
CA GLN A 6 -23.99 3.17 2.14
C GLN A 6 -23.54 2.76 3.55
N LYS A 7 -22.81 1.64 3.65
CA LYS A 7 -22.23 1.15 4.90
C LYS A 7 -21.13 2.07 5.43
N TYR A 8 -20.33 2.66 4.53
CA TYR A 8 -19.31 3.65 4.91
C TYR A 8 -19.93 4.97 5.40
N ARG A 9 -21.07 5.37 4.82
CA ARG A 9 -21.84 6.53 5.30
C ARG A 9 -22.39 6.29 6.70
N GLU A 10 -23.02 5.14 6.94
CA GLU A 10 -23.50 4.75 8.28
C GLU A 10 -22.36 4.74 9.30
N TYR A 11 -21.20 4.19 8.94
CA TYR A 11 -20.02 4.20 9.80
C TYR A 11 -19.55 5.63 10.13
N MET A 12 -19.53 6.53 9.16
CA MET A 12 -19.14 7.93 9.37
C MET A 12 -20.16 8.69 10.22
N GLU A 13 -21.45 8.42 10.06
CA GLU A 13 -22.50 8.93 10.93
C GLU A 13 -22.34 8.40 12.36
N LEU A 14 -22.15 7.10 12.54
CA LEU A 14 -21.90 6.48 13.84
C LEU A 14 -20.65 7.06 14.52
N LYS A 15 -19.57 7.25 13.78
CA LYS A 15 -18.34 7.89 14.28
C LYS A 15 -18.58 9.34 14.67
N GLY A 16 -19.39 10.07 13.91
CA GLY A 16 -19.82 11.43 14.22
C GLY A 16 -20.69 11.49 15.47
N LEU A 17 -21.63 10.56 15.61
CA LEU A 17 -22.52 10.42 16.76
C LEU A 17 -21.73 10.05 18.03
N LEU A 18 -20.79 9.10 17.95
CA LEU A 18 -19.90 8.75 19.05
C LEU A 18 -19.04 9.94 19.49
N LYS A 19 -18.50 10.72 18.54
CA LYS A 19 -17.72 11.93 18.85
C LYS A 19 -18.58 13.02 19.50
N ARG A 20 -19.79 13.27 18.99
CA ARG A 20 -20.74 14.23 19.59
C ARG A 20 -21.19 13.78 20.97
N ARG A 21 -21.44 12.49 21.15
CA ARG A 21 -21.81 11.90 22.44
C ARG A 21 -20.66 11.96 23.44
N GLN A 22 -19.40 11.84 23.01
CA GLN A 22 -18.23 12.04 23.86
C GLN A 22 -18.08 13.50 24.34
N ILE A 23 -18.39 14.47 23.47
CA ILE A 23 -18.40 15.91 23.81
C ILE A 23 -19.57 16.24 24.76
N ASN A 24 -20.71 15.55 24.61
CA ASN A 24 -21.87 15.75 25.48
C ASN A 24 -21.77 14.96 26.81
N SER A 25 -21.12 13.79 26.82
CA SER A 25 -20.86 12.98 28.01
C SER A 25 -19.93 13.67 29.00
N SER A 26 -19.02 14.55 28.54
CA SER A 26 -18.26 15.42 29.46
C SER A 26 -19.11 16.54 30.08
N ASN A 27 -20.35 16.75 29.62
CA ASN A 27 -21.22 17.84 30.04
C ASN A 27 -22.56 17.38 30.67
N SER A 28 -22.93 16.11 30.64
CA SER A 28 -24.21 15.64 31.22
C SER A 28 -24.12 14.23 31.80
N GLU A 29 -24.24 14.15 33.12
CA GLU A 29 -24.32 12.94 33.96
C GLU A 29 -25.59 12.09 33.77
N ILE A 30 -26.49 12.41 32.83
CA ILE A 30 -27.83 11.79 32.81
C ILE A 30 -28.20 11.41 31.36
N SER A 31 -28.67 10.17 31.19
CA SER A 31 -29.00 9.46 29.94
C SER A 31 -27.84 8.86 29.17
N ALA A 32 -27.09 7.98 29.85
CA ALA A 32 -26.55 6.79 29.21
C ALA A 32 -27.73 5.88 28.80
N GLU A 33 -28.29 6.11 27.60
CA GLU A 33 -28.89 5.02 26.85
C GLU A 33 -27.72 4.11 26.44
N ILE A 34 -27.39 3.21 27.37
CA ILE A 34 -26.38 2.17 27.25
C ILE A 34 -26.81 1.36 26.02
N LEU A 35 -26.11 1.55 24.90
CA LEU A 35 -26.07 0.49 23.89
C LEU A 35 -25.61 -0.75 24.65
N ASP A 36 -26.35 -1.84 24.51
CA ASP A 36 -26.04 -3.10 25.19
C ASP A 36 -24.55 -3.42 24.93
N GLU A 37 -23.75 -3.64 25.98
CA GLU A 37 -22.29 -3.76 25.85
C GLU A 37 -21.91 -4.86 24.83
N GLU A 38 -22.79 -5.85 24.74
CA GLU A 38 -22.74 -6.95 23.79
C GLU A 38 -22.89 -6.49 22.32
N GLU A 39 -23.81 -5.57 22.01
CA GLU A 39 -23.97 -5.01 20.67
C GLU A 39 -22.73 -4.22 20.24
N GLN A 40 -22.15 -3.44 21.15
CA GLN A 40 -20.93 -2.67 20.85
C GLN A 40 -19.72 -3.57 20.61
N GLU A 41 -19.60 -4.68 21.36
CA GLU A 41 -18.54 -5.66 21.16
C GLU A 41 -18.69 -6.41 19.83
N GLN A 42 -19.90 -6.87 19.52
CA GLN A 42 -20.21 -7.48 18.24
C GLN A 42 -19.89 -6.55 17.07
N LEU A 43 -20.19 -5.26 17.21
CA LEU A 43 -19.86 -4.25 16.20
C LEU A 43 -18.34 -4.14 16.00
N VAL A 44 -17.55 -4.03 17.06
CA VAL A 44 -16.07 -3.93 16.94
C VAL A 44 -15.48 -5.19 16.30
N ILE A 45 -15.95 -6.38 16.70
CA ILE A 45 -15.50 -7.66 16.11
C ILE A 45 -15.86 -7.72 14.62
N SER A 46 -17.07 -7.29 14.26
CA SER A 46 -17.50 -7.24 12.86
C SER A 46 -16.64 -6.28 12.02
N LEU A 47 -16.31 -5.12 12.56
CA LEU A 47 -15.44 -4.12 11.91
C LEU A 47 -14.03 -4.65 11.70
N ARG A 48 -13.45 -5.35 12.69
CA ARG A 48 -12.14 -6.01 12.54
C ARG A 48 -12.17 -7.05 11.42
N ARG A 49 -13.15 -7.95 11.44
CA ARG A 49 -13.29 -9.01 10.43
C ARG A 49 -13.47 -8.45 9.02
N GLU A 50 -14.25 -7.39 8.88
CA GLU A 50 -14.43 -6.72 7.59
C GLU A 50 -13.17 -6.00 7.13
N ASN A 51 -12.45 -5.35 8.04
CA ASN A 51 -11.17 -4.71 7.73
C ASN A 51 -10.13 -5.75 7.30
N ASP A 52 -9.98 -6.85 8.03
CA ASP A 52 -9.05 -7.94 7.69
C ASP A 52 -9.37 -8.55 6.31
N ARG A 53 -10.66 -8.70 6.01
CA ARG A 53 -11.12 -9.18 4.70
C ARG A 53 -10.80 -8.18 3.58
N ALA A 54 -11.02 -6.89 3.81
CA ALA A 54 -10.69 -5.86 2.83
C ALA A 54 -9.17 -5.78 2.63
N ASN A 55 -8.39 -5.80 3.70
CA ASN A 55 -6.94 -5.72 3.67
C ASN A 55 -6.31 -6.91 2.96
N SER A 56 -6.80 -8.14 3.22
CA SER A 56 -6.33 -9.33 2.49
C SER A 56 -6.66 -9.26 1.00
N PHE A 57 -7.84 -8.76 0.63
CA PHE A 57 -8.20 -8.52 -0.77
C PHE A 57 -7.30 -7.50 -1.44
N PHE A 58 -7.06 -6.34 -0.81
CA PHE A 58 -6.17 -5.30 -1.35
C PHE A 58 -4.73 -5.79 -1.50
N LYS A 59 -4.19 -6.49 -0.50
CA LYS A 59 -2.86 -7.10 -0.58
C LYS A 59 -2.76 -8.12 -1.70
N GLY A 60 -3.80 -8.95 -1.89
CA GLY A 60 -3.89 -9.89 -3.00
C GLY A 60 -3.87 -9.19 -4.36
N ALA A 61 -4.70 -8.17 -4.54
CA ALA A 61 -4.77 -7.41 -5.80
C ALA A 61 -3.45 -6.73 -6.16
N LEU A 62 -2.79 -6.10 -5.18
CA LEU A 62 -1.49 -5.44 -5.36
C LEU A 62 -0.34 -6.43 -5.60
N THR A 63 -0.42 -7.62 -4.99
CA THR A 63 0.52 -8.72 -5.26
C THR A 63 0.39 -9.20 -6.71
N LEU A 64 -0.84 -9.40 -7.18
CA LEU A 64 -1.10 -9.79 -8.57
C LEU A 64 -0.62 -8.73 -9.56
N LEU A 65 -0.90 -7.45 -9.28
CA LEU A 65 -0.41 -6.33 -10.08
C LEU A 65 1.12 -6.34 -10.15
N SER A 66 1.80 -6.39 -9.00
CA SER A 66 3.26 -6.42 -8.92
C SER A 66 3.86 -7.63 -9.64
N GLY A 67 3.20 -8.80 -9.55
CA GLY A 67 3.59 -10.01 -10.25
C GLY A 67 3.47 -9.88 -11.77
N LEU A 68 2.37 -9.30 -12.26
CA LEU A 68 2.18 -9.02 -13.68
C LEU A 68 3.23 -8.02 -14.21
N LEU A 69 3.54 -6.99 -13.43
CA LEU A 69 4.61 -6.06 -13.76
C LEU A 69 5.98 -6.76 -13.83
N ALA A 70 6.26 -7.70 -12.92
CA ALA A 70 7.51 -8.45 -12.91
C ALA A 70 7.65 -9.36 -14.14
N THR A 71 6.55 -9.90 -14.66
CA THR A 71 6.59 -10.72 -15.89
C THR A 71 6.68 -9.87 -17.15
N VAL A 72 6.02 -8.72 -17.22
CA VAL A 72 6.01 -7.82 -18.39
C VAL A 72 7.33 -7.06 -18.55
N THR A 73 7.97 -6.65 -17.45
CA THR A 73 9.21 -5.84 -17.46
C THR A 73 10.34 -6.43 -18.32
N PRO A 74 10.69 -7.74 -18.22
CA PRO A 74 11.75 -8.34 -19.05
C PRO A 74 11.37 -8.57 -20.53
N LEU A 75 10.08 -8.58 -20.87
CA LEU A 75 9.61 -8.82 -22.24
C LEU A 75 9.79 -7.60 -23.16
N LEU A 76 9.79 -6.38 -22.59
CA LEU A 76 9.76 -5.15 -23.38
C LEU A 76 11.09 -4.72 -24.02
N PRO A 77 12.28 -4.90 -23.40
CA PRO A 77 13.56 -4.59 -24.02
C PRO A 77 13.82 -5.35 -25.34
N HIS A 78 13.16 -6.50 -25.53
CA HIS A 78 13.24 -7.31 -26.74
C HIS A 78 12.28 -6.83 -27.85
N ALA A 79 11.30 -5.98 -27.51
CA ALA A 79 10.31 -5.46 -28.45
C ALA A 79 10.71 -4.09 -29.03
N THR A 80 11.70 -3.40 -28.45
CA THR A 80 12.27 -2.18 -29.03
C THR A 80 13.37 -2.55 -30.02
N PRO A 81 13.22 -2.28 -31.33
CA PRO A 81 14.23 -2.57 -32.33
C PRO A 81 15.38 -1.56 -32.21
N SER A 82 16.30 -1.80 -31.26
CA SER A 82 17.60 -1.12 -31.23
C SER A 82 18.67 -2.17 -31.47
N THR A 83 18.97 -2.38 -32.75
CA THR A 83 20.25 -2.85 -33.31
C THR A 83 21.26 -3.36 -32.28
N THR A 84 21.07 -4.56 -31.77
CA THR A 84 22.07 -5.22 -30.94
C THR A 84 23.17 -5.75 -31.85
N SER A 85 24.18 -4.91 -32.09
CA SER A 85 25.50 -5.41 -32.46
C SER A 85 25.99 -6.31 -31.33
N LEU A 86 26.23 -7.59 -31.65
CA LEU A 86 26.86 -8.56 -30.74
C LEU A 86 28.33 -8.21 -30.42
N ILE A 87 28.87 -7.15 -31.04
CA ILE A 87 30.24 -6.69 -30.92
C ILE A 87 30.22 -5.37 -30.12
N PRO A 88 30.97 -5.26 -29.01
CA PRO A 88 31.07 -4.03 -28.25
C PRO A 88 31.81 -2.98 -29.11
N SER A 89 31.07 -2.06 -29.71
CA SER A 89 31.67 -0.89 -30.34
C SER A 89 32.15 0.03 -29.21
N THR A 90 33.45 0.30 -29.19
CA THR A 90 34.12 1.13 -28.17
C THR A 90 33.67 2.60 -28.18
N ASN A 91 32.75 2.98 -29.05
CA ASN A 91 32.27 4.35 -29.21
C ASN A 91 30.78 4.54 -28.84
N ALA A 92 30.09 3.50 -28.35
CA ALA A 92 28.69 3.59 -27.94
C ALA A 92 28.58 4.15 -26.51
N SER A 93 28.73 5.47 -26.40
CA SER A 93 28.42 6.22 -25.19
C SER A 93 26.88 6.30 -25.04
N GLY A 94 26.28 5.45 -24.20
CA GLY A 94 24.87 5.67 -23.84
C GLY A 94 24.12 4.63 -23.03
N SER A 95 24.24 3.32 -23.27
CA SER A 95 23.31 2.37 -22.63
C SER A 95 23.87 0.95 -22.43
N SER A 96 24.91 0.80 -21.61
CA SER A 96 25.62 -0.48 -21.48
C SER A 96 25.04 -1.51 -20.50
N PHE A 97 23.87 -1.30 -19.88
CA PHE A 97 23.40 -2.24 -18.83
C PHE A 97 21.90 -2.59 -18.85
N PRO A 98 21.30 -2.98 -19.99
CA PRO A 98 19.90 -3.40 -20.04
C PRO A 98 19.66 -4.62 -19.13
N LEU A 99 20.58 -5.59 -19.13
CA LEU A 99 20.45 -6.82 -18.34
C LEU A 99 20.49 -6.54 -16.83
N ILE A 100 21.48 -5.79 -16.35
CA ILE A 100 21.60 -5.45 -14.92
C ILE A 100 20.38 -4.66 -14.45
N SER A 101 19.92 -3.70 -15.26
CA SER A 101 18.74 -2.90 -14.94
C SER A 101 17.47 -3.78 -14.87
N THR A 102 17.26 -4.70 -15.82
CA THR A 102 16.12 -5.63 -15.76
C THR A 102 16.15 -6.55 -14.54
N LEU A 103 17.31 -7.12 -14.19
CA LEU A 103 17.45 -7.95 -12.99
C LEU A 103 17.13 -7.16 -11.73
N LEU A 104 17.60 -5.91 -11.67
CA LEU A 104 17.34 -5.04 -10.53
C LEU A 104 15.86 -4.61 -10.46
N CYS A 105 15.20 -4.40 -11.59
CA CYS A 105 13.75 -4.17 -11.64
C CYS A 105 12.97 -5.38 -11.13
N ILE A 106 13.30 -6.59 -11.60
CA ILE A 106 12.65 -7.83 -11.14
C ILE A 106 12.87 -7.99 -9.64
N PHE A 107 14.11 -7.82 -9.17
CA PHE A 107 14.45 -7.89 -7.75
C PHE A 107 13.64 -6.88 -6.93
N THR A 108 13.54 -5.64 -7.40
CA THR A 108 12.76 -4.58 -6.74
C THR A 108 11.27 -4.92 -6.67
N LEU A 109 10.70 -5.49 -7.74
CA LEU A 109 9.29 -5.89 -7.78
C LEU A 109 9.01 -7.07 -6.84
N LEU A 110 9.90 -8.07 -6.81
CA LEU A 110 9.83 -9.17 -5.85
C LEU A 110 9.98 -8.68 -4.41
N PHE A 111 10.90 -7.75 -4.17
CA PHE A 111 11.09 -7.12 -2.87
C PHE A 111 9.85 -6.32 -2.44
N SER A 112 9.19 -5.64 -3.39
CA SER A 112 7.93 -4.93 -3.14
C SER A 112 6.80 -5.88 -2.74
N ILE A 113 6.69 -7.05 -3.40
CA ILE A 113 5.76 -8.11 -3.01
C ILE A 113 6.08 -8.62 -1.60
N TYR A 114 7.36 -8.84 -1.30
CA TYR A 114 7.81 -9.28 0.02
C TYR A 114 7.41 -8.28 1.12
N ILE A 115 7.63 -6.98 0.90
CA ILE A 115 7.21 -5.92 1.85
C ILE A 115 5.70 -5.99 2.07
N LEU A 116 4.91 -6.13 1.01
CA LEU A 116 3.45 -6.15 1.08
C LEU A 116 2.90 -7.36 1.85
N GLN A 117 3.53 -8.52 1.69
CA GLN A 117 3.17 -9.76 2.42
C GLN A 117 3.68 -9.75 3.86
N SER A 118 4.72 -8.97 4.16
CA SER A 118 5.24 -8.88 5.52
C SER A 118 4.18 -8.34 6.48
N ARG A 119 4.06 -9.00 7.64
CA ARG A 119 3.11 -8.60 8.70
C ARG A 119 3.57 -7.33 9.43
N GLN A 120 4.88 -7.11 9.49
CA GLN A 120 5.50 -5.98 10.18
C GLN A 120 6.47 -5.29 9.21
N SER A 121 5.92 -4.54 8.26
CA SER A 121 6.74 -3.67 7.43
C SER A 121 7.33 -2.56 8.30
N THR A 122 8.59 -2.68 8.66
CA THR A 122 9.31 -1.59 9.34
C THR A 122 9.58 -0.47 8.35
N ASN A 123 9.58 0.78 8.83
CA ASN A 123 9.93 1.95 7.99
C ASN A 123 11.29 1.77 7.28
N ILE A 124 12.21 1.01 7.88
CA ILE A 124 13.54 0.70 7.35
C ILE A 124 13.44 -0.08 6.03
N LEU A 125 12.57 -1.10 5.96
CA LEU A 125 12.39 -1.90 4.74
C LEU A 125 11.82 -1.07 3.59
N ILE A 126 10.91 -0.14 3.90
CA ILE A 126 10.33 0.77 2.91
C ILE A 126 11.41 1.71 2.36
N ILE A 127 12.20 2.34 3.24
CA ILE A 127 13.30 3.23 2.84
C ILE A 127 14.32 2.47 1.99
N PHE A 128 14.71 1.27 2.43
CA PHE A 128 15.63 0.42 1.68
C PHE A 128 15.08 0.05 0.30
N GLY A 129 13.80 -0.27 0.21
CA GLY A 129 13.11 -0.49 -1.06
C GLY A 129 13.17 0.73 -1.97
N ILE A 130 12.94 1.93 -1.43
CA ILE A 130 12.98 3.18 -2.21
C ILE A 130 14.38 3.38 -2.79
N VAL A 131 15.42 3.23 -1.96
CA VAL A 131 16.82 3.36 -2.39
C VAL A 131 17.14 2.37 -3.52
N ILE A 132 16.80 1.09 -3.36
CA ILE A 132 17.05 0.07 -4.40
C ILE A 132 16.27 0.38 -5.68
N SER A 133 15.00 0.74 -5.55
CA SER A 133 14.12 1.03 -6.70
C SER A 133 14.52 2.29 -7.47
N SER A 134 15.26 3.21 -6.84
CA SER A 134 15.76 4.42 -7.50
C SER A 134 16.92 4.13 -8.46
N PHE A 135 17.66 3.04 -8.26
CA PHE A 135 18.88 2.76 -9.02
C PHE A 135 18.63 2.45 -10.51
N PRO A 136 17.65 1.60 -10.90
CA PRO A 136 17.27 1.43 -12.31
C PRO A 136 16.85 2.75 -12.97
N PHE A 137 16.11 3.59 -12.23
CA PHE A 137 15.66 4.89 -12.72
C PHE A 137 16.84 5.86 -12.95
N LEU A 138 17.80 5.90 -12.02
CA LEU A 138 19.02 6.70 -12.15
C LEU A 138 19.89 6.26 -13.33
N LEU A 139 20.06 4.94 -13.53
CA LEU A 139 20.77 4.40 -14.69
C LEU A 139 20.10 4.79 -16.01
N ALA A 140 18.78 4.94 -16.01
CA ALA A 140 17.99 5.31 -17.17
C ALA A 140 17.90 6.82 -17.43
N MET A 141 18.39 7.69 -16.54
CA MET A 141 18.26 9.15 -16.72
C MET A 141 18.92 9.66 -17.99
N ASN A 142 19.99 8.99 -18.43
CA ASN A 142 20.75 9.31 -19.64
C ASN A 142 20.11 8.77 -20.93
N ALA A 143 18.99 8.05 -20.84
CA ALA A 143 18.27 7.60 -22.03
C ALA A 143 17.79 8.79 -22.87
N GLU A 144 17.86 8.68 -24.19
CA GLU A 144 17.43 9.76 -25.10
C GLU A 144 15.91 9.90 -25.14
N HIS A 145 15.19 8.77 -25.07
CA HIS A 145 13.74 8.74 -25.19
C HIS A 145 13.05 8.81 -23.82
N PHE A 146 12.10 9.75 -23.68
CA PHE A 146 11.26 9.89 -22.47
C PHE A 146 10.52 8.60 -22.10
N MET A 147 10.04 7.84 -23.09
CA MET A 147 9.34 6.57 -22.84
C MET A 147 10.22 5.53 -22.17
N GLN A 148 11.53 5.51 -22.47
CA GLN A 148 12.48 4.65 -21.77
C GLN A 148 12.64 5.10 -20.32
N LYS A 149 12.74 6.41 -20.05
CA LYS A 149 12.82 6.95 -18.68
C LYS A 149 11.60 6.58 -17.83
N LEU A 150 10.39 6.74 -18.39
CA LEU A 150 9.15 6.34 -17.72
C LEU A 150 9.12 4.84 -17.43
N TRP A 151 9.56 4.02 -18.38
CA TRP A 151 9.60 2.56 -18.24
C TRP A 151 10.46 2.13 -17.05
N TRP A 152 11.65 2.70 -16.91
CA TRP A 152 12.54 2.40 -15.80
C TRP A 152 12.06 2.99 -14.46
N GLY A 153 11.10 3.91 -14.49
CA GLY A 153 10.41 4.43 -13.30
C GLY A 153 9.29 3.52 -12.76
N ILE A 154 8.90 2.48 -13.51
CA ILE A 154 7.80 1.59 -13.13
C ILE A 154 8.02 0.89 -11.78
N PRO A 155 9.18 0.29 -11.46
CA PRO A 155 9.40 -0.37 -10.17
C PRO A 155 9.27 0.59 -8.99
N LEU A 156 9.77 1.83 -9.15
CA LEU A 156 9.63 2.89 -8.16
C LEU A 156 8.15 3.27 -7.97
N GLY A 157 7.40 3.45 -9.07
CA GLY A 157 5.97 3.72 -9.02
C GLY A 157 5.18 2.61 -8.33
N ASN A 158 5.47 1.35 -8.65
CA ASN A 158 4.84 0.19 -8.00
C ASN A 158 5.13 0.16 -6.50
N LEU A 159 6.38 0.42 -6.09
CA LEU A 159 6.75 0.49 -4.68
C LEU A 159 6.02 1.61 -3.94
N LEU A 160 5.87 2.79 -4.56
CA LEU A 160 5.13 3.91 -3.98
C LEU A 160 3.65 3.58 -3.77
N ILE A 161 3.01 2.96 -4.76
CA ILE A 161 1.62 2.50 -4.65
C ILE A 161 1.47 1.48 -3.52
N ASN A 162 2.37 0.49 -3.45
CA ASN A 162 2.36 -0.51 -2.38
C ASN A 162 2.60 0.11 -1.00
N SER A 163 3.50 1.10 -0.90
CA SER A 163 3.78 1.83 0.34
C SER A 163 2.57 2.65 0.80
N LEU A 164 1.87 3.31 -0.13
CA LEU A 164 0.66 4.07 0.18
C LEU A 164 -0.47 3.14 0.64
N ALA A 165 -0.61 1.98 0.01
CA ALA A 165 -1.59 0.98 0.42
C ALA A 165 -1.29 0.45 1.84
N LEU A 166 -0.03 0.15 2.16
CA LEU A 166 0.37 -0.25 3.51
C LEU A 166 0.09 0.86 4.54
N TYR A 167 0.35 2.11 4.17
CA TYR A 167 0.02 3.25 5.02
C TYR A 167 -1.49 3.33 5.30
N TRP A 168 -2.34 3.13 4.29
CA TRP A 168 -3.80 3.10 4.48
C TRP A 168 -4.25 1.94 5.37
N ILE A 169 -3.70 0.75 5.16
CA ILE A 169 -3.97 -0.44 6.00
C ILE A 169 -3.61 -0.13 7.46
N TRP A 170 -2.40 0.35 7.71
CA TRP A 170 -1.93 0.68 9.06
C TRP A 170 -2.77 1.80 9.72
N SER A 171 -3.13 2.83 8.95
CA SER A 171 -4.00 3.91 9.43
C SER A 171 -5.38 3.39 9.84
N SER A 172 -5.94 2.44 9.09
CA SER A 172 -7.21 1.79 9.41
C SER A 172 -7.15 1.01 10.73
N GLU A 173 -6.07 0.25 10.96
CA GLU A 173 -5.86 -0.53 12.19
C GLU A 173 -5.72 0.38 13.41
N LYS A 174 -4.97 1.48 13.28
CA LYS A 174 -4.82 2.48 14.35
C LYS A 174 -6.15 3.10 14.74
N ASN A 175 -7.03 3.37 13.77
CA ASN A 175 -8.36 3.90 14.04
C ASN A 175 -9.22 2.90 14.84
N ILE A 176 -9.21 1.62 14.48
CA ILE A 176 -9.93 0.57 15.23
C ILE A 176 -9.37 0.41 16.65
N SER A 177 -8.04 0.36 16.80
CA SER A 177 -7.40 0.27 18.12
C SER A 177 -7.71 1.49 19.00
N SER A 178 -7.84 2.69 18.41
CA SER A 178 -8.24 3.87 19.17
C SER A 178 -9.67 3.79 19.70
N LEU A 179 -10.60 3.19 18.94
CA LEU A 179 -11.97 2.95 19.37
C LEU A 179 -12.03 1.98 20.56
N GLU A 180 -11.19 0.95 20.55
CA GLU A 180 -11.08 0.02 21.68
C GLU A 180 -10.52 0.66 22.94
N LYS A 181 -9.49 1.49 22.81
CA LYS A 181 -8.93 2.22 23.95
C LYS A 181 -9.96 3.16 24.59
N LEU A 182 -10.84 3.76 23.78
CA LEU A 182 -11.94 4.57 24.27
C LEU A 182 -12.96 3.72 25.06
N LYS A 183 -13.28 2.50 24.60
CA LYS A 183 -14.12 1.54 25.35
C LYS A 183 -13.55 1.27 26.75
N TYR A 184 -12.27 0.93 26.86
CA TYR A 184 -11.65 0.60 28.16
C TYR A 184 -11.60 1.78 29.14
N ARG A 185 -11.44 3.01 28.64
CA ARG A 185 -11.48 4.21 29.49
C ARG A 185 -12.86 4.47 30.09
N LEU A 186 -13.93 4.20 29.35
CA LEU A 186 -15.31 4.38 29.83
C LEU A 186 -15.72 3.32 30.86
N LYS A 187 -15.13 2.13 30.84
CA LYS A 187 -15.40 1.07 31.82
C LYS A 187 -14.76 1.32 33.20
N GLY A 188 -13.78 2.22 33.29
CA GLY A 188 -13.00 2.48 34.50
C GLY A 188 -13.35 3.78 35.23
N ALA A 189 -14.30 4.56 34.73
CA ALA A 189 -14.84 5.78 35.35
C ALA A 189 -16.23 5.48 35.92
#